data_AF-A0AAV3R0Y6-F1
#
_entry.id   AF-A0AAV3R0Y6-F1
#
_cell.length_a   1.000
_cell.length_b   1.000
_cell.length_c   1.000
_cell.angle_alpha   90.00
_cell.angle_beta   90.00
_cell.angle_gamma   90.00
#
_symmetry.space_group_name_H-M   'P 1'
#
loop_
_entity.id
_entity.type
_entity.pdbx_description
1 polymer ?
#
loop_
_entity_poly.entity_id
_entity_poly.type
_entity_poly.pdbx_seq_one_letter_code
_entity_poly.pdbx_strand_id
1 'polypeptide(L)'
;MSALEVTSLACLSPCPHQSSKPKRLNNIFSNAQTWRNIKNATFCSKKCGPLMCSLVDQSRVDEVSGFTKEENALIDALIGIQGRGVSASPQQLQEIESAVQVLEGIRGVPDPTSSSLIEGCWQLMFTTRPGTASPIQRTFVGVDLFRVFQEVYLRTDDPRVSNIVRFSDAIGELKVEAAASTKDGKRILFRFDRAAFSFKFLPFKVPYPVPFKLLGDEAKGWLDTTYLSQSGNIRISRGNKGTTFVLQKVTEARQNLLSTISSDSGVQEAINRFIASNRNAVQGQLELIEGEWKMIWSSQMETDSWIENAANGLMGMQIVKPDGKLKFLVHSLFGLKFSINGTYVKSGDNIYDVKMDDGAFLAGPYGVPVEMESKFKIEVLYSDGKIRITRGYNNILFVHVRVDGASQI
;
A
#
# COMPACT_ATOMS: atom_id res chain seq x y z
N MET A 1 34.62 29.70 33.24
CA MET A 1 35.11 28.58 32.39
C MET A 1 35.25 29.08 30.96
N SER A 2 36.12 28.44 30.18
CA SER A 2 36.49 28.77 28.80
C SER A 2 35.34 29.01 27.83
N ALA A 3 35.42 30.11 27.08
CA ALA A 3 34.91 30.19 25.71
C ALA A 3 36.13 30.18 24.76
N LEU A 4 36.02 29.51 23.61
CA LEU A 4 37.11 29.38 22.62
C LEU A 4 36.54 29.10 21.23
N GLU A 5 36.51 30.11 20.36
CA GLU A 5 36.41 29.91 18.90
C GLU A 5 36.90 31.19 18.17
N VAL A 6 38.09 31.15 17.55
CA VAL A 6 38.70 32.28 16.83
C VAL A 6 39.58 31.79 15.66
N THR A 7 39.52 32.50 14.52
CA THR A 7 40.46 32.47 13.36
C THR A 7 40.74 31.16 12.60
N SER A 8 40.01 30.99 11.50
CA SER A 8 40.53 31.10 10.12
C SER A 8 42.04 31.28 9.89
N LEU A 9 42.60 30.53 8.93
CA LEU A 9 43.52 31.07 7.90
C LEU A 9 43.47 30.20 6.64
N ALA A 10 43.82 30.77 5.47
CA ALA A 10 43.68 30.14 4.15
C ALA A 10 45.01 30.10 3.38
N CYS A 11 45.13 29.24 2.35
CA CYS A 11 46.01 29.49 1.20
C CYS A 11 45.70 28.63 -0.05
N LEU A 12 45.41 29.34 -1.16
CA LEU A 12 45.99 29.18 -2.51
C LEU A 12 45.96 27.83 -3.28
N SER A 13 45.38 27.91 -4.48
CA SER A 13 45.57 27.09 -5.69
C SER A 13 47.03 27.19 -6.25
N PRO A 14 47.49 26.44 -7.30
CA PRO A 14 46.78 26.22 -8.59
C PRO A 14 47.00 24.88 -9.34
N CYS A 15 46.29 24.71 -10.46
CA CYS A 15 46.65 23.78 -11.56
C CYS A 15 47.56 24.50 -12.58
N PRO A 16 48.30 23.81 -13.49
CA PRO A 16 47.70 23.58 -14.82
C PRO A 16 48.21 22.37 -15.68
N HIS A 17 47.28 21.86 -16.51
CA HIS A 17 47.45 21.42 -17.93
C HIS A 17 48.29 20.20 -18.40
N GLN A 18 47.80 19.69 -19.56
CA GLN A 18 48.42 18.82 -20.59
C GLN A 18 48.77 17.36 -20.21
N SER A 19 48.90 16.42 -21.15
CA SER A 19 48.09 16.11 -22.36
C SER A 19 48.49 14.73 -22.93
N SER A 20 47.57 13.96 -23.51
CA SER A 20 47.83 13.10 -24.71
C SER A 20 46.68 12.15 -25.09
N LYS A 21 46.53 11.97 -26.41
CA LYS A 21 46.06 10.80 -27.17
C LYS A 21 47.06 10.66 -28.34
N PRO A 22 47.04 9.61 -29.21
CA PRO A 22 46.20 8.41 -29.24
C PRO A 22 47.02 7.10 -29.38
N LYS A 23 46.33 5.97 -29.57
CA LYS A 23 46.68 4.99 -30.63
C LYS A 23 45.46 4.16 -31.04
N ARG A 24 45.29 3.95 -32.36
CA ARG A 24 44.37 2.94 -32.92
C ARG A 24 45.12 1.62 -33.08
N LEU A 25 44.39 0.51 -32.97
CA LEU A 25 44.63 -0.67 -33.81
C LEU A 25 43.30 -1.05 -34.47
N ASN A 26 43.36 -1.46 -35.74
CA ASN A 26 42.24 -1.97 -36.52
C ASN A 26 42.39 -3.50 -36.66
N ASN A 27 41.44 -4.12 -37.41
CA ASN A 27 41.46 -5.46 -38.00
C ASN A 27 40.93 -6.61 -37.10
N ILE A 28 40.23 -7.64 -37.61
CA ILE A 28 39.73 -7.94 -38.98
C ILE A 28 38.55 -8.95 -38.89
N PHE A 29 37.43 -8.72 -39.60
CA PHE A 29 36.42 -9.72 -40.12
C PHE A 29 35.71 -10.68 -39.12
N SER A 30 34.60 -11.37 -39.40
CA SER A 30 33.43 -11.22 -40.32
C SER A 30 32.37 -12.27 -39.90
N ASN A 31 31.09 -12.31 -40.31
CA ASN A 31 30.32 -11.55 -41.30
C ASN A 31 29.27 -10.66 -40.56
N ALA A 32 27.99 -10.40 -40.92
CA ALA A 32 27.08 -10.76 -42.02
C ALA A 32 26.02 -9.62 -42.16
N GLN A 33 25.20 -9.40 -43.21
CA GLN A 33 24.58 -10.26 -44.24
C GLN A 33 23.44 -11.17 -43.71
N THR A 34 22.16 -11.04 -44.10
CA THR A 34 21.52 -10.11 -45.07
C THR A 34 20.04 -9.90 -44.71
N TRP A 35 19.44 -8.75 -45.06
CA TRP A 35 18.19 -8.63 -45.85
C TRP A 35 18.15 -7.21 -46.45
N ARG A 36 17.43 -6.98 -47.56
CA ARG A 36 17.54 -5.74 -48.37
C ARG A 36 16.24 -4.92 -48.41
N ASN A 37 16.42 -3.61 -48.40
CA ASN A 37 15.53 -2.52 -48.81
C ASN A 37 14.49 -2.88 -49.89
N ILE A 38 13.34 -2.18 -49.85
CA ILE A 38 12.82 -1.47 -51.04
C ILE A 38 12.21 -0.10 -50.66
N LYS A 39 12.86 0.93 -51.20
CA LYS A 39 12.37 2.25 -51.68
C LYS A 39 11.02 2.80 -51.16
N ASN A 40 11.05 4.05 -50.68
CA ASN A 40 10.51 5.18 -51.46
C ASN A 40 11.12 6.50 -51.01
N ALA A 41 11.57 7.35 -51.96
CA ALA A 41 12.11 8.68 -51.68
C ALA A 41 12.09 9.59 -52.92
N THR A 42 11.47 10.76 -52.79
CA THR A 42 11.54 11.92 -53.72
C THR A 42 11.13 13.14 -52.88
N PHE A 43 12.05 13.79 -52.17
CA PHE A 43 12.99 14.80 -52.67
C PHE A 43 12.32 16.10 -53.11
N CYS A 44 12.36 17.10 -52.23
CA CYS A 44 12.51 18.51 -52.61
C CYS A 44 13.24 19.26 -51.47
N SER A 45 13.79 20.45 -51.73
CA SER A 45 14.77 21.13 -50.87
C SER A 45 14.53 22.63 -50.78
N LYS A 46 14.65 23.20 -49.56
CA LYS A 46 15.25 24.53 -49.30
C LYS A 46 15.49 24.78 -47.80
N LYS A 47 16.10 25.94 -47.48
CA LYS A 47 16.85 26.23 -46.24
C LYS A 47 16.05 26.97 -45.15
N CYS A 48 16.65 26.99 -43.96
CA CYS A 48 16.21 27.50 -42.66
C CYS A 48 15.48 28.86 -42.61
N GLY A 49 14.57 28.95 -41.65
CA GLY A 49 14.19 30.17 -40.90
C GLY A 49 14.37 29.93 -39.38
N PRO A 50 14.39 30.98 -38.53
CA PRO A 50 14.77 30.86 -37.12
C PRO A 50 13.67 30.36 -36.17
N LEU A 51 14.05 30.11 -34.91
CA LEU A 51 13.22 29.52 -33.86
C LEU A 51 11.93 30.28 -33.57
N MET A 52 10.85 29.54 -33.39
CA MET A 52 9.75 29.89 -32.48
C MET A 52 9.53 28.70 -31.54
N CYS A 53 9.61 28.93 -30.23
CA CYS A 53 9.41 27.87 -29.23
C CYS A 53 7.90 27.59 -29.07
N SER A 54 7.38 26.60 -29.79
CA SER A 54 6.09 26.02 -29.46
C SER A 54 6.19 25.27 -28.13
N LEU A 55 5.31 25.59 -27.18
CA LEU A 55 5.24 24.92 -25.88
C LEU A 55 4.90 23.43 -26.05
N VAL A 56 5.87 22.54 -25.81
CA VAL A 56 5.66 21.09 -25.80
C VAL A 56 5.33 20.64 -24.39
N ASP A 57 4.02 20.64 -24.10
CA ASP A 57 3.32 19.54 -23.46
C ASP A 57 4.01 18.87 -22.24
N GLN A 58 3.97 19.54 -21.08
CA GLN A 58 4.32 18.94 -19.79
C GLN A 58 3.12 18.17 -19.21
N SER A 59 2.77 17.03 -19.82
CA SER A 59 1.64 16.16 -19.42
C SER A 59 2.05 14.71 -19.09
N ARG A 60 3.15 14.54 -18.34
CA ARG A 60 3.66 13.21 -17.92
C ARG A 60 4.07 13.11 -16.45
N VAL A 61 3.27 13.69 -15.55
CA VAL A 61 3.47 13.59 -14.08
C VAL A 61 2.14 13.46 -13.33
N ASP A 62 1.29 12.48 -13.71
CA ASP A 62 -0.01 12.25 -13.02
C ASP A 62 -0.33 10.76 -12.72
N GLU A 63 0.27 9.77 -13.40
CA GLU A 63 -0.06 8.33 -13.23
C GLU A 63 0.54 7.66 -11.97
N VAL A 64 0.85 8.43 -10.91
CA VAL A 64 1.47 7.92 -9.66
C VAL A 64 0.58 8.12 -8.42
N SER A 65 -0.49 8.92 -8.52
CA SER A 65 -1.46 9.12 -7.43
C SER A 65 -2.66 8.18 -7.56
N GLY A 66 -3.05 7.51 -6.48
CA GLY A 66 -4.23 6.62 -6.42
C GLY A 66 -5.57 7.37 -6.31
N PHE A 67 -5.65 8.54 -6.91
CA PHE A 67 -6.69 9.56 -6.79
C PHE A 67 -6.85 10.28 -8.13
N THR A 68 -8.06 10.76 -8.46
CA THR A 68 -8.25 11.60 -9.66
C THR A 68 -7.71 13.02 -9.43
N LYS A 69 -7.63 13.82 -10.50
CA LYS A 69 -7.26 15.24 -10.43
C LYS A 69 -8.15 16.04 -9.47
N GLU A 70 -9.45 15.76 -9.48
CA GLU A 70 -10.46 16.41 -8.63
C GLU A 70 -10.34 15.96 -7.17
N GLU A 71 -9.92 14.72 -6.94
CA GLU A 71 -9.64 14.18 -5.61
C GLU A 71 -8.34 14.75 -5.04
N ASN A 72 -7.29 14.88 -5.87
CA ASN A 72 -6.06 15.58 -5.51
C ASN A 72 -6.35 17.05 -5.16
N ALA A 73 -7.20 17.75 -5.92
CA ALA A 73 -7.60 19.12 -5.58
C ALA A 73 -8.33 19.24 -4.22
N LEU A 74 -9.13 18.24 -3.83
CA LEU A 74 -9.69 18.18 -2.47
C LEU A 74 -8.61 17.85 -1.42
N ILE A 75 -7.67 16.95 -1.72
CA ILE A 75 -6.56 16.61 -0.82
C ILE A 75 -5.67 17.84 -0.56
N ASP A 76 -5.34 18.61 -1.60
CA ASP A 76 -4.55 19.84 -1.52
C ASP A 76 -5.25 20.91 -0.67
N ALA A 77 -6.57 21.11 -0.87
CA ALA A 77 -7.39 22.00 -0.04
C ALA A 77 -7.48 21.56 1.44
N LEU A 78 -7.10 20.33 1.77
CA LEU A 78 -7.04 19.80 3.13
C LEU A 78 -5.64 19.92 3.77
N ILE A 79 -4.60 20.28 2.99
CA ILE A 79 -3.25 20.47 3.53
C ILE A 79 -3.22 21.68 4.47
N GLY A 80 -2.71 21.47 5.69
CA GLY A 80 -2.64 22.51 6.73
C GLY A 80 -3.95 22.76 7.49
N ILE A 81 -5.03 22.02 7.22
CA ILE A 81 -6.30 22.15 7.95
C ILE A 81 -6.19 21.56 9.35
N GLN A 82 -6.13 22.43 10.36
CA GLN A 82 -6.07 22.05 11.77
C GLN A 82 -7.43 21.67 12.35
N GLY A 83 -7.43 20.70 13.26
CA GLY A 83 -8.59 20.15 13.94
C GLY A 83 -9.66 19.58 13.01
N ARG A 84 -9.31 19.11 11.80
CA ARG A 84 -10.27 18.63 10.77
C ARG A 84 -11.32 19.69 10.38
N GLY A 85 -10.93 20.95 10.30
CA GLY A 85 -11.81 22.07 9.93
C GLY A 85 -12.24 22.95 11.10
N VAL A 86 -11.74 22.70 12.31
CA VAL A 86 -12.11 23.44 13.52
C VAL A 86 -11.49 24.83 13.60
N SER A 87 -10.27 24.97 13.08
CA SER A 87 -9.52 26.24 13.04
C SER A 87 -9.37 26.78 11.60
N ALA A 88 -10.16 26.25 10.65
CA ALA A 88 -10.08 26.65 9.25
C ALA A 88 -10.63 28.07 9.04
N SER A 89 -9.97 28.84 8.18
CA SER A 89 -10.42 30.18 7.80
C SER A 89 -11.68 30.12 6.91
N PRO A 90 -12.45 31.21 6.78
CA PRO A 90 -13.58 31.27 5.84
C PRO A 90 -13.18 30.97 4.39
N GLN A 91 -11.97 31.37 3.97
CA GLN A 91 -11.42 31.06 2.66
C GLN A 91 -11.14 29.55 2.52
N GLN A 92 -10.47 28.93 3.48
CA GLN A 92 -10.21 27.48 3.47
C GLN A 92 -11.51 26.66 3.44
N LEU A 93 -12.53 27.09 4.19
CA LEU A 93 -13.86 26.46 4.16
C LEU A 93 -14.52 26.59 2.79
N GLN A 94 -14.36 27.73 2.11
CA GLN A 94 -14.85 27.94 0.74
C GLN A 94 -14.10 27.09 -0.29
N GLU A 95 -12.78 26.98 -0.18
CA GLU A 95 -11.93 26.16 -1.06
C GLU A 95 -12.30 24.66 -0.94
N ILE A 96 -12.43 24.15 0.30
CA ILE A 96 -12.83 22.76 0.56
C ILE A 96 -14.27 22.48 0.08
N GLU A 97 -15.24 23.34 0.39
CA GLU A 97 -16.63 23.13 -0.04
C GLU A 97 -16.77 23.25 -1.57
N SER A 98 -15.94 24.06 -2.24
CA SER A 98 -15.87 24.09 -3.71
C SER A 98 -15.35 22.78 -4.29
N ALA A 99 -14.26 22.22 -3.74
CA ALA A 99 -13.71 20.93 -4.17
C ALA A 99 -14.68 19.77 -3.87
N VAL A 100 -15.38 19.81 -2.73
CA VAL A 100 -16.48 18.88 -2.39
C VAL A 100 -17.61 18.96 -3.43
N GLN A 101 -18.05 20.15 -3.84
CA GLN A 101 -19.11 20.31 -4.82
C GLN A 101 -18.72 19.85 -6.22
N VAL A 102 -17.45 19.99 -6.62
CA VAL A 102 -16.92 19.38 -7.85
C VAL A 102 -17.02 17.85 -7.77
N LEU A 103 -16.60 17.25 -6.66
CA LEU A 103 -16.65 15.79 -6.47
C LEU A 103 -18.08 15.23 -6.39
N GLU A 104 -18.99 15.93 -5.71
CA GLU A 104 -20.43 15.58 -5.69
C GLU A 104 -21.12 15.78 -7.05
N GLY A 105 -20.53 16.60 -7.94
CA GLY A 105 -21.00 16.84 -9.30
C GLY A 105 -20.51 15.83 -10.36
N ILE A 106 -19.38 15.14 -10.12
CA ILE A 106 -18.87 14.09 -11.03
C ILE A 106 -19.40 12.69 -10.67
N ARG A 107 -19.27 11.74 -11.61
CA ARG A 107 -19.72 10.35 -11.41
C ARG A 107 -18.71 9.53 -10.57
N GLY A 108 -18.88 9.60 -9.25
CA GLY A 108 -18.44 8.55 -8.33
C GLY A 108 -19.24 7.25 -8.51
N VAL A 109 -19.10 6.32 -7.56
CA VAL A 109 -19.90 5.07 -7.52
C VAL A 109 -21.41 5.41 -7.43
N PRO A 110 -22.28 4.86 -8.32
CA PRO A 110 -23.67 5.31 -8.43
C PRO A 110 -24.53 4.95 -7.21
N ASP A 111 -24.43 3.71 -6.73
CA ASP A 111 -25.12 3.19 -5.54
C ASP A 111 -24.11 2.84 -4.44
N PRO A 112 -23.51 3.85 -3.78
CA PRO A 112 -22.36 3.65 -2.91
C PRO A 112 -22.65 2.71 -1.73
N THR A 113 -23.86 2.73 -1.17
CA THR A 113 -24.21 1.86 -0.01
C THR A 113 -24.38 0.38 -0.37
N SER A 114 -24.50 0.05 -1.67
CA SER A 114 -24.54 -1.33 -2.17
C SER A 114 -23.15 -1.86 -2.54
N SER A 115 -22.20 -0.96 -2.80
CA SER A 115 -20.83 -1.31 -3.20
C SER A 115 -20.01 -1.84 -2.03
N SER A 116 -19.20 -2.88 -2.26
CA SER A 116 -18.19 -3.34 -1.29
C SER A 116 -17.13 -2.27 -0.98
N LEU A 117 -16.96 -1.27 -1.85
CA LEU A 117 -16.00 -0.17 -1.62
C LEU A 117 -16.37 0.70 -0.41
N ILE A 118 -17.64 0.76 0.01
CA ILE A 118 -18.04 1.56 1.19
C ILE A 118 -17.60 0.93 2.53
N GLU A 119 -17.35 -0.38 2.56
CA GLU A 119 -17.11 -1.11 3.81
C GLU A 119 -15.67 -0.99 4.32
N GLY A 120 -15.49 -1.07 5.64
CA GLY A 120 -14.21 -0.95 6.32
C GLY A 120 -14.07 0.32 7.15
N CYS A 121 -12.82 0.66 7.51
CA CYS A 121 -12.49 1.79 8.36
C CYS A 121 -12.14 3.05 7.53
N TRP A 122 -12.71 4.19 7.92
CA TRP A 122 -12.53 5.48 7.26
C TRP A 122 -12.01 6.52 8.24
N GLN A 123 -10.89 7.19 7.94
CA GLN A 123 -10.38 8.30 8.76
C GLN A 123 -11.09 9.59 8.38
N LEU A 124 -11.58 10.33 9.38
CA LEU A 124 -12.18 11.65 9.19
C LEU A 124 -11.10 12.68 8.93
N MET A 125 -11.04 13.21 7.71
CA MET A 125 -10.07 14.23 7.29
C MET A 125 -10.60 15.64 7.53
N PHE A 126 -11.90 15.86 7.30
CA PHE A 126 -12.56 17.14 7.54
C PHE A 126 -14.04 16.96 7.92
N THR A 127 -14.54 17.83 8.79
CA THR A 127 -15.96 17.95 9.12
C THR A 127 -16.37 19.41 9.23
N THR A 128 -17.49 19.79 8.62
CA THR A 128 -18.13 21.07 8.97
C THR A 128 -18.75 20.98 10.38
N ARG A 129 -18.93 22.12 11.04
CA ARG A 129 -19.58 22.23 12.35
C ARG A 129 -20.92 22.97 12.23
N PRO A 130 -22.07 22.30 12.14
CA PRO A 130 -23.33 22.94 12.50
C PRO A 130 -23.33 23.24 14.01
N GLY A 131 -23.96 24.33 14.42
CA GLY A 131 -24.04 24.74 15.84
C GLY A 131 -24.68 23.68 16.76
N THR A 132 -25.40 22.72 16.20
CA THR A 132 -26.06 21.58 16.86
C THR A 132 -25.16 20.35 17.07
N ALA A 133 -23.85 20.45 16.83
CA ALA A 133 -22.88 19.38 17.15
C ALA A 133 -22.78 19.14 18.66
N SER A 134 -22.74 17.87 19.09
CA SER A 134 -22.71 17.48 20.50
C SER A 134 -21.43 17.92 21.22
N PRO A 135 -21.42 18.06 22.56
CA PRO A 135 -20.20 18.40 23.32
C PRO A 135 -19.03 17.44 23.02
N ILE A 136 -19.33 16.14 22.91
CA ILE A 136 -18.39 15.08 22.51
C ILE A 136 -17.76 15.41 21.16
N GLN A 137 -18.58 15.68 20.12
CA GLN A 137 -18.07 16.07 18.80
C GLN A 137 -17.23 17.34 18.88
N ARG A 138 -17.67 18.38 19.61
CA ARG A 138 -16.93 19.64 19.74
C ARG A 138 -15.55 19.44 20.37
N THR A 139 -15.47 18.70 21.48
CA THR A 139 -14.20 18.45 22.19
C THR A 139 -13.26 17.55 21.39
N PHE A 140 -13.74 16.41 20.87
CA PHE A 140 -12.84 15.43 20.27
C PHE A 140 -12.39 15.75 18.84
N VAL A 141 -13.21 16.40 17.99
CA VAL A 141 -12.75 16.74 16.63
C VAL A 141 -11.70 17.86 16.63
N GLY A 142 -11.69 18.74 17.64
CA GLY A 142 -10.76 19.87 17.74
C GLY A 142 -9.36 19.54 18.27
N VAL A 143 -9.06 18.29 18.64
CA VAL A 143 -7.73 17.89 19.14
C VAL A 143 -7.01 17.06 18.09
N ASP A 144 -6.00 17.63 17.44
CA ASP A 144 -5.27 16.98 16.34
C ASP A 144 -4.58 15.66 16.73
N LEU A 145 -4.16 15.53 18.00
CA LEU A 145 -3.56 14.30 18.54
C LEU A 145 -4.53 13.10 18.49
N PHE A 146 -5.84 13.34 18.55
CA PHE A 146 -6.84 12.28 18.48
C PHE A 146 -7.15 11.95 17.02
N ARG A 147 -7.09 10.67 16.66
CA ARG A 147 -7.53 10.21 15.33
C ARG A 147 -9.00 9.79 15.40
N VAL A 148 -9.81 10.38 14.54
CA VAL A 148 -11.25 10.12 14.45
C VAL A 148 -11.51 9.25 13.23
N PHE A 149 -12.20 8.14 13.43
CA PHE A 149 -12.55 7.19 12.39
C PHE A 149 -14.05 6.89 12.38
N GLN A 150 -14.53 6.38 11.25
CA GLN A 150 -15.82 5.75 11.12
C GLN A 150 -15.66 4.39 10.42
N GLU A 151 -16.05 3.32 11.10
CA GLU A 151 -16.23 2.02 10.47
C GLU A 151 -17.64 1.92 9.89
N VAL A 152 -17.75 1.34 8.69
CA VAL A 152 -19.03 1.04 8.05
C VAL A 152 -19.00 -0.41 7.59
N TYR A 153 -19.99 -1.19 8.00
CA TYR A 153 -20.24 -2.55 7.53
C TYR A 153 -21.76 -2.68 7.32
N LEU A 154 -22.18 -2.88 6.08
CA LEU A 154 -23.59 -2.89 5.66
C LEU A 154 -24.03 -4.27 5.13
N ARG A 155 -23.08 -5.18 4.91
CA ARG A 155 -23.26 -6.47 4.23
C ARG A 155 -23.04 -7.65 5.20
N THR A 156 -23.44 -7.47 6.46
CA THR A 156 -23.30 -8.38 7.61
C THR A 156 -24.66 -8.66 8.27
N ASP A 157 -24.76 -9.69 9.11
CA ASP A 157 -26.01 -10.02 9.83
C ASP A 157 -26.40 -9.00 10.94
N ASP A 158 -25.43 -8.22 11.41
CA ASP A 158 -25.62 -7.03 12.28
C ASP A 158 -24.97 -5.83 11.55
N PRO A 159 -25.66 -5.17 10.59
CA PRO A 159 -25.14 -4.01 9.87
C PRO A 159 -24.89 -2.84 10.81
N ARG A 160 -23.71 -2.22 10.74
CA ARG A 160 -23.27 -1.18 11.68
C ARG A 160 -22.52 -0.01 11.05
N VAL A 161 -22.74 1.16 11.62
CA VAL A 161 -21.85 2.32 11.53
C VAL A 161 -21.28 2.57 12.92
N SER A 162 -19.94 2.62 13.04
CA SER A 162 -19.27 2.88 14.31
C SER A 162 -18.36 4.10 14.22
N ASN A 163 -18.59 5.11 15.05
CA ASN A 163 -17.69 6.25 15.19
C ASN A 163 -16.65 5.93 16.28
N ILE A 164 -15.37 6.14 15.98
CA ILE A 164 -14.25 5.83 16.88
C ILE A 164 -13.41 7.08 17.09
N VAL A 165 -13.09 7.39 18.33
CA VAL A 165 -12.11 8.40 18.72
C VAL A 165 -10.94 7.69 19.40
N ARG A 166 -9.80 7.59 18.72
CA ARG A 166 -8.57 7.05 19.30
C ARG A 166 -7.74 8.15 19.93
N PHE A 167 -7.50 8.04 21.23
CA PHE A 167 -6.76 9.02 22.02
C PHE A 167 -5.26 8.93 21.74
N SER A 168 -4.72 7.71 21.73
CA SER A 168 -3.40 7.34 21.21
C SER A 168 -3.33 5.81 21.12
N ASP A 169 -2.33 5.25 20.42
CA ASP A 169 -2.14 3.79 20.38
C ASP A 169 -1.70 3.20 21.73
N ALA A 170 -1.21 4.04 22.67
CA ALA A 170 -0.82 3.66 24.03
C ALA A 170 -1.95 3.80 25.07
N ILE A 171 -2.91 4.71 24.85
CA ILE A 171 -4.05 4.92 25.77
C ILE A 171 -5.23 4.03 25.38
N GLY A 172 -5.62 4.03 24.09
CA GLY A 172 -6.82 3.38 23.59
C GLY A 172 -7.81 4.33 22.93
N GLU A 173 -9.08 3.95 22.92
CA GLU A 173 -10.13 4.58 22.12
C GLU A 173 -11.54 4.50 22.72
N LEU A 174 -12.41 5.46 22.37
CA LEU A 174 -13.86 5.38 22.55
C LEU A 174 -14.49 4.93 21.22
N LYS A 175 -15.25 3.85 21.23
CA LYS A 175 -16.07 3.39 20.09
C LYS A 175 -17.55 3.54 20.43
N VAL A 176 -18.31 4.17 19.53
CA VAL A 176 -19.76 4.41 19.61
C VAL A 176 -20.40 3.77 18.38
N GLU A 177 -21.26 2.78 18.59
CA GLU A 177 -21.80 1.91 17.54
C GLU A 177 -23.29 2.18 17.34
N ALA A 178 -23.73 2.11 16.08
CA ALA A 178 -25.11 2.18 15.68
C ALA A 178 -25.47 1.00 14.78
N ALA A 179 -26.62 0.37 15.05
CA ALA A 179 -27.28 -0.49 14.08
C ALA A 179 -27.70 0.33 12.85
N ALA A 180 -27.47 -0.21 11.66
CA ALA A 180 -27.59 0.51 10.39
C ALA A 180 -28.56 -0.17 9.41
N SER A 181 -29.03 0.57 8.41
CA SER A 181 -29.81 0.06 7.28
C SER A 181 -29.67 1.01 6.08
N THR A 182 -29.79 0.50 4.86
CA THR A 182 -29.77 1.29 3.63
C THR A 182 -31.19 1.63 3.18
N LYS A 183 -31.38 2.76 2.49
CA LYS A 183 -32.71 3.19 2.03
C LYS A 183 -32.85 3.31 0.51
N ASP A 184 -31.91 3.97 -0.14
CA ASP A 184 -32.08 4.52 -1.51
C ASP A 184 -30.74 4.58 -2.28
N GLY A 185 -29.88 3.58 -2.08
CA GLY A 185 -28.55 3.49 -2.70
C GLY A 185 -27.50 4.44 -2.09
N LYS A 186 -27.93 5.58 -1.53
CA LYS A 186 -27.05 6.62 -0.96
C LYS A 186 -27.21 6.82 0.55
N ARG A 187 -28.43 6.76 1.08
CA ARG A 187 -28.70 6.99 2.51
C ARG A 187 -28.50 5.74 3.36
N ILE A 188 -27.63 5.88 4.35
CA ILE A 188 -27.53 4.98 5.51
C ILE A 188 -28.37 5.60 6.64
N LEU A 189 -29.41 4.90 7.08
CA LEU A 189 -30.14 5.18 8.31
C LEU A 189 -29.43 4.46 9.46
N PHE A 190 -29.28 5.11 10.61
CA PHE A 190 -28.62 4.51 11.77
C PHE A 190 -29.33 4.84 13.10
N ARG A 191 -29.17 3.97 14.09
CA ARG A 191 -29.57 4.19 15.49
C ARG A 191 -28.45 3.75 16.43
N PHE A 192 -27.89 4.68 17.21
CA PHE A 192 -26.90 4.35 18.25
C PHE A 192 -27.51 3.41 19.31
N ASP A 193 -26.83 2.30 19.59
CA ASP A 193 -27.27 1.27 20.55
C ASP A 193 -26.19 0.86 21.57
N ARG A 194 -24.91 1.07 21.27
CA ARG A 194 -23.77 0.65 22.11
C ARG A 194 -22.67 1.71 22.11
N ALA A 195 -21.93 1.82 23.22
CA ALA A 195 -20.65 2.53 23.24
C ALA A 195 -19.77 2.05 24.40
N ALA A 196 -18.45 2.04 24.21
CA ALA A 196 -17.48 1.66 25.23
C ALA A 196 -16.10 2.30 24.98
N PHE A 197 -15.39 2.57 26.06
CA PHE A 197 -13.94 2.80 26.03
C PHE A 197 -13.21 1.46 26.00
N SER A 198 -12.21 1.36 25.14
CA SER A 198 -11.24 0.25 25.09
C SER A 198 -9.86 0.81 25.45
N PHE A 199 -9.46 0.66 26.71
CA PHE A 199 -8.18 1.14 27.22
C PHE A 199 -7.10 0.07 27.09
N LYS A 200 -5.90 0.43 26.62
CA LYS A 200 -4.80 -0.52 26.39
C LYS A 200 -4.22 -1.11 27.68
N PHE A 201 -4.39 -0.41 28.81
CA PHE A 201 -3.94 -0.81 30.14
C PHE A 201 -5.00 -1.60 30.94
N LEU A 202 -6.16 -1.93 30.35
CA LEU A 202 -7.19 -2.77 30.97
C LEU A 202 -7.49 -4.00 30.11
N PRO A 203 -7.70 -5.19 30.71
CA PRO A 203 -8.08 -6.39 29.97
C PRO A 203 -9.57 -6.43 29.59
N PHE A 204 -10.35 -5.40 29.92
CA PHE A 204 -11.78 -5.30 29.65
C PHE A 204 -12.17 -3.91 29.11
N LYS A 205 -13.29 -3.85 28.39
CA LYS A 205 -13.88 -2.59 27.91
C LYS A 205 -14.73 -1.94 29.02
N VAL A 206 -14.65 -0.62 29.16
CA VAL A 206 -15.47 0.15 30.10
C VAL A 206 -16.70 0.68 29.35
N PRO A 207 -17.94 0.28 29.71
CA PRO A 207 -19.15 0.79 29.06
C PRO A 207 -19.25 2.32 29.14
N TYR A 208 -19.69 2.96 28.05
CA TYR A 208 -19.93 4.40 28.06
C TYR A 208 -21.28 4.67 28.76
N PRO A 209 -21.36 5.60 29.74
CA PRO A 209 -22.55 5.79 30.57
C PRO A 209 -23.65 6.61 29.87
N VAL A 210 -24.09 6.16 28.70
CA VAL A 210 -25.22 6.74 27.94
C VAL A 210 -26.32 5.68 27.78
N PRO A 211 -27.54 5.91 28.32
CA PRO A 211 -28.63 4.96 28.20
C PRO A 211 -29.33 5.11 26.84
N PHE A 212 -28.72 4.60 25.75
CA PHE A 212 -29.21 4.73 24.38
C PHE A 212 -30.69 4.35 24.19
N LYS A 213 -31.20 3.39 24.99
CA LYS A 213 -32.62 2.99 24.99
C LYS A 213 -33.59 4.11 25.42
N LEU A 214 -33.13 5.07 26.23
CA LEU A 214 -33.93 6.21 26.71
C LEU A 214 -33.87 7.43 25.78
N LEU A 215 -32.87 7.49 24.88
CA LEU A 215 -32.70 8.60 23.93
C LEU A 215 -33.75 8.64 22.80
N GLY A 216 -34.61 7.62 22.69
CA GLY A 216 -35.74 7.59 21.77
C GLY A 216 -35.34 7.84 20.31
N ASP A 217 -35.59 9.05 19.84
CA ASP A 217 -35.28 9.50 18.47
C ASP A 217 -33.99 10.31 18.36
N GLU A 218 -33.42 10.81 19.45
CA GLU A 218 -32.11 11.50 19.45
C GLU A 218 -30.95 10.55 19.11
N ALA A 219 -31.12 9.25 19.38
CA ALA A 219 -30.18 8.21 18.98
C ALA A 219 -30.26 7.87 17.48
N LYS A 220 -31.28 8.34 16.75
CA LYS A 220 -31.42 8.12 15.30
C LYS A 220 -30.64 9.16 14.50
N GLY A 221 -30.19 8.77 13.31
CA GLY A 221 -29.70 9.72 12.31
C GLY A 221 -29.61 9.10 10.93
N TRP A 222 -29.07 9.88 10.00
CA TRP A 222 -28.76 9.42 8.66
C TRP A 222 -27.47 10.06 8.12
N LEU A 223 -26.80 9.32 7.23
CA LEU A 223 -25.67 9.76 6.42
C LEU A 223 -26.01 9.48 4.95
N ASP A 224 -26.01 10.52 4.11
CA ASP A 224 -26.05 10.37 2.66
C ASP A 224 -24.63 10.28 2.16
N THR A 225 -24.27 9.16 1.54
CA THR A 225 -23.00 9.06 0.81
C THR A 225 -23.18 9.74 -0.54
N THR A 226 -22.74 11.00 -0.62
CA THR A 226 -22.91 11.87 -1.79
C THR A 226 -21.83 11.64 -2.84
N TYR A 227 -20.59 11.33 -2.40
CA TYR A 227 -19.51 10.86 -3.24
C TYR A 227 -18.83 9.62 -2.61
N LEU A 228 -18.50 8.64 -3.45
CA LEU A 228 -17.59 7.54 -3.14
C LEU A 228 -16.72 7.35 -4.37
N SER A 229 -15.39 7.39 -4.19
CA SER A 229 -14.45 7.26 -5.30
C SER A 229 -14.52 5.87 -5.93
N GLN A 230 -14.22 5.79 -7.24
CA GLN A 230 -14.18 4.50 -7.93
C GLN A 230 -13.03 3.61 -7.42
N SER A 231 -11.98 4.22 -6.87
CA SER A 231 -10.89 3.55 -6.13
C SER A 231 -11.29 3.07 -4.73
N GLY A 232 -12.40 3.57 -4.17
CA GLY A 232 -12.78 3.38 -2.77
C GLY A 232 -11.89 4.14 -1.76
N ASN A 233 -10.94 4.97 -2.19
CA ASN A 233 -10.02 5.70 -1.30
C ASN A 233 -10.63 6.96 -0.65
N ILE A 234 -11.60 7.63 -1.28
CA ILE A 234 -12.27 8.85 -0.75
C ILE A 234 -13.78 8.63 -0.67
N ARG A 235 -14.40 9.13 0.41
CA ARG A 235 -15.85 9.20 0.57
C ARG A 235 -16.27 10.51 1.19
N ILE A 236 -17.27 11.15 0.59
CA ILE A 236 -17.94 12.33 1.13
C ILE A 236 -19.31 11.88 1.65
N SER A 237 -19.71 12.37 2.81
CA SER A 237 -21.02 12.10 3.37
C SER A 237 -21.65 13.38 3.93
N ARG A 238 -22.93 13.62 3.62
CA ARG A 238 -23.73 14.70 4.23
C ARG A 238 -24.61 14.08 5.32
N GLY A 239 -24.59 14.62 6.54
CA GLY A 239 -25.30 14.08 7.71
C GLY A 239 -26.56 14.87 8.08
N ASN A 240 -27.45 14.24 8.86
CA ASN A 240 -28.77 14.77 9.25
C ASN A 240 -28.82 16.16 9.95
N LYS A 241 -27.67 16.74 10.31
CA LYS A 241 -27.54 18.10 10.87
C LYS A 241 -26.93 19.12 9.90
N GLY A 242 -26.86 18.80 8.60
CA GLY A 242 -26.16 19.62 7.60
C GLY A 242 -24.63 19.49 7.66
N THR A 243 -24.11 18.45 8.31
CA THR A 243 -22.66 18.22 8.44
C THR A 243 -22.11 17.60 7.16
N THR A 244 -21.10 18.21 6.55
CA THR A 244 -20.23 17.58 5.56
C THR A 244 -19.16 16.80 6.30
N PHE A 245 -18.93 15.53 5.92
CA PHE A 245 -17.80 14.72 6.35
C PHE A 245 -16.99 14.33 5.12
N VAL A 246 -15.70 14.65 5.09
CA VAL A 246 -14.75 14.10 4.11
C VAL A 246 -13.93 13.03 4.83
N LEU A 247 -13.96 11.81 4.31
CA LEU A 247 -13.23 10.68 4.87
C LEU A 247 -12.33 10.02 3.83
N GLN A 248 -11.17 9.56 4.27
CA GLN A 248 -10.22 8.78 3.49
C GLN A 248 -10.20 7.34 4.02
N LYS A 249 -10.17 6.34 3.15
CA LYS A 249 -10.21 4.94 3.56
C LYS A 249 -8.90 4.51 4.21
N VAL A 250 -8.97 3.98 5.42
CA VAL A 250 -7.82 3.38 6.11
C VAL A 250 -7.60 1.99 5.52
N THR A 251 -6.86 1.95 4.42
CA THR A 251 -6.36 0.69 3.87
C THR A 251 -5.23 0.19 4.76
N GLU A 252 -5.33 -1.01 5.32
CA GLU A 252 -4.20 -1.58 6.06
C GLU A 252 -2.97 -1.68 5.15
N ALA A 253 -1.76 -1.45 5.68
CA ALA A 253 -0.54 -1.47 4.86
C ALA A 253 -0.40 -2.78 4.05
N ARG A 254 -0.81 -3.93 4.63
CA ARG A 254 -0.84 -5.23 3.94
C ARG A 254 -1.86 -5.27 2.81
N GLN A 255 -3.07 -4.74 3.02
CA GLN A 255 -4.11 -4.66 2.00
C GLN A 255 -3.67 -3.74 0.85
N ASN A 256 -2.99 -2.63 1.15
CA ASN A 256 -2.43 -1.73 0.13
C ASN A 256 -1.37 -2.46 -0.72
N LEU A 257 -0.45 -3.17 -0.08
CA LEU A 257 0.56 -3.99 -0.77
C LEU A 257 -0.07 -5.09 -1.64
N LEU A 258 -1.02 -5.86 -1.10
CA LEU A 258 -1.71 -6.93 -1.84
C LEU A 258 -2.54 -6.39 -3.02
N SER A 259 -3.20 -5.24 -2.85
CA SER A 259 -3.91 -4.56 -3.94
C SER A 259 -2.93 -4.06 -5.01
N THR A 260 -1.78 -3.52 -4.62
CA THR A 260 -0.76 -3.01 -5.55
C THR A 260 -0.15 -4.16 -6.37
N ILE A 261 0.16 -5.29 -5.71
CA ILE A 261 0.57 -6.54 -6.37
C ILE A 261 -0.49 -7.01 -7.37
N SER A 262 -1.77 -6.95 -7.00
CA SER A 262 -2.88 -7.36 -7.88
C SER A 262 -3.07 -6.46 -9.12
N SER A 263 -2.49 -5.26 -9.11
CA SER A 263 -2.45 -4.32 -10.25
C SER A 263 -1.12 -4.30 -11.01
N ASP A 264 -0.10 -5.03 -10.54
CA ASP A 264 1.26 -5.14 -11.08
C ASP A 264 1.94 -3.81 -11.50
N SER A 265 1.65 -2.73 -10.77
CA SER A 265 2.21 -1.40 -11.00
C SER A 265 2.55 -0.72 -9.66
N GLY A 266 3.72 -0.10 -9.54
CA GLY A 266 4.18 0.56 -8.30
C GLY A 266 4.47 -0.39 -7.12
N VAL A 267 4.67 -1.69 -7.39
CA VAL A 267 4.77 -2.73 -6.36
C VAL A 267 6.02 -2.56 -5.49
N GLN A 268 7.15 -2.17 -6.06
CA GLN A 268 8.40 -1.98 -5.32
C GLN A 268 8.30 -0.79 -4.34
N GLU A 269 7.60 0.27 -4.73
CA GLU A 269 7.29 1.43 -3.90
C GLU A 269 6.31 1.06 -2.78
N ALA A 270 5.35 0.17 -3.05
CA ALA A 270 4.47 -0.38 -2.02
C ALA A 270 5.21 -1.27 -1.02
N ILE A 271 6.14 -2.12 -1.48
CA ILE A 271 7.01 -2.94 -0.60
C ILE A 271 7.86 -2.02 0.30
N ASN A 272 8.51 -1.01 -0.26
CA ASN A 272 9.34 -0.07 0.49
C ASN A 272 8.53 0.70 1.55
N ARG A 273 7.34 1.22 1.19
CA ARG A 273 6.40 1.85 2.13
C ARG A 273 5.96 0.88 3.22
N PHE A 274 5.56 -0.33 2.85
CA PHE A 274 5.09 -1.36 3.78
C PHE A 274 6.16 -1.75 4.81
N ILE A 275 7.40 -2.01 4.39
CA ILE A 275 8.50 -2.30 5.31
C ILE A 275 8.75 -1.11 6.24
N ALA A 276 8.83 0.11 5.70
CA ALA A 276 9.08 1.32 6.49
C ALA A 276 8.01 1.55 7.56
N SER A 277 6.72 1.41 7.22
CA SER A 277 5.60 1.56 8.18
C SER A 277 5.58 0.50 9.28
N ASN A 278 6.13 -0.70 9.03
CA ASN A 278 6.08 -1.81 9.98
C ASN A 278 7.38 -2.03 10.79
N ARG A 279 8.48 -1.32 10.50
CA ARG A 279 9.77 -1.44 11.23
C ARG A 279 9.61 -1.38 12.76
N ASN A 280 8.76 -0.48 13.26
CA ASN A 280 8.57 -0.28 14.70
C ASN A 280 7.71 -1.37 15.36
N ALA A 281 6.99 -2.18 14.58
CA ALA A 281 6.16 -3.29 15.07
C ALA A 281 6.96 -4.59 15.26
N VAL A 282 8.17 -4.68 14.69
CA VAL A 282 9.01 -5.90 14.74
C VAL A 282 10.31 -5.59 15.50
N GLN A 283 10.21 -5.56 16.83
CA GLN A 283 11.38 -5.50 17.70
C GLN A 283 12.01 -6.89 17.83
N GLY A 284 12.97 -7.20 16.96
CA GLY A 284 13.76 -8.44 17.01
C GLY A 284 14.59 -8.69 15.75
N GLN A 285 15.39 -9.76 15.75
CA GLN A 285 15.91 -10.34 14.51
C GLN A 285 14.74 -10.94 13.71
N LEU A 286 14.76 -10.78 12.39
CA LEU A 286 13.75 -11.34 11.50
C LEU A 286 14.13 -12.78 11.12
N GLU A 287 13.27 -13.72 11.49
CA GLU A 287 13.51 -15.15 11.25
C GLU A 287 12.78 -15.69 10.03
N LEU A 288 13.38 -16.70 9.39
CA LEU A 288 12.74 -17.49 8.35
C LEU A 288 11.71 -18.44 8.98
N ILE A 289 10.53 -17.90 9.29
CA ILE A 289 9.44 -18.63 9.99
C ILE A 289 9.01 -19.88 9.20
N GLU A 290 8.93 -21.01 9.90
CA GLU A 290 8.43 -22.30 9.41
C GLU A 290 7.02 -22.22 8.80
N GLY A 291 6.72 -23.11 7.87
CA GLY A 291 5.42 -23.23 7.21
C GLY A 291 5.48 -23.30 5.69
N GLU A 292 4.30 -23.43 5.07
CA GLU A 292 4.10 -23.31 3.62
C GLU A 292 3.80 -21.85 3.23
N TRP A 293 4.61 -21.34 2.29
CA TRP A 293 4.57 -19.95 1.84
C TRP A 293 4.43 -19.89 0.31
N LYS A 294 3.30 -19.41 -0.19
CA LYS A 294 3.04 -19.22 -1.61
C LYS A 294 3.63 -17.89 -2.08
N MET A 295 4.45 -17.90 -3.13
CA MET A 295 4.83 -16.67 -3.80
C MET A 295 3.61 -16.02 -4.46
N ILE A 296 3.49 -14.69 -4.32
CA ILE A 296 2.49 -13.89 -5.04
C ILE A 296 3.11 -12.79 -5.90
N TRP A 297 4.40 -12.46 -5.73
CA TRP A 297 5.10 -11.48 -6.56
C TRP A 297 6.63 -11.65 -6.48
N SER A 298 7.32 -11.30 -7.57
CA SER A 298 8.78 -11.24 -7.73
C SER A 298 9.16 -9.96 -8.47
N SER A 299 10.25 -9.29 -8.09
CA SER A 299 10.78 -8.13 -8.83
C SER A 299 11.55 -8.47 -10.11
N GLN A 300 11.63 -9.75 -10.46
CA GLN A 300 12.18 -10.23 -11.73
C GLN A 300 11.16 -11.15 -12.40
N MET A 301 10.89 -10.89 -13.68
CA MET A 301 10.08 -11.77 -14.53
C MET A 301 10.78 -13.11 -14.76
N GLU A 302 9.99 -14.18 -14.86
CA GLU A 302 10.49 -15.51 -15.18
C GLU A 302 11.21 -15.52 -16.55
N THR A 303 12.39 -16.15 -16.59
CA THR A 303 13.11 -16.48 -17.82
C THR A 303 12.61 -17.81 -18.41
N ASP A 304 12.97 -18.12 -19.66
CA ASP A 304 12.65 -19.41 -20.30
C ASP A 304 13.17 -20.63 -19.49
N SER A 305 14.22 -20.43 -18.68
CA SER A 305 14.78 -21.43 -17.73
C SER A 305 13.89 -21.62 -16.49
N TRP A 306 12.62 -21.98 -16.66
CA TRP A 306 11.65 -22.12 -15.55
C TRP A 306 12.11 -23.07 -14.42
N ILE A 307 12.92 -24.08 -14.73
CA ILE A 307 13.50 -25.02 -13.73
C ILE A 307 14.58 -24.33 -12.89
N GLU A 308 15.41 -23.48 -13.49
CA GLU A 308 16.41 -22.67 -12.78
C GLU A 308 15.73 -21.63 -11.90
N ASN A 309 14.66 -21.01 -12.42
CA ASN A 309 13.80 -20.11 -11.64
C ASN A 309 13.20 -20.87 -10.43
N ALA A 310 12.67 -22.08 -10.63
CA ALA A 310 12.20 -22.92 -9.54
C ALA A 310 13.28 -23.27 -8.50
N ALA A 311 14.50 -23.59 -8.95
CA ALA A 311 15.63 -23.93 -8.09
C ALA A 311 16.13 -22.74 -7.26
N ASN A 312 16.03 -21.53 -7.80
CA ASN A 312 16.41 -20.27 -7.15
C ASN A 312 15.25 -19.63 -6.36
N GLY A 313 14.08 -20.27 -6.30
CA GLY A 313 12.92 -19.78 -5.56
C GLY A 313 12.19 -18.60 -6.22
N LEU A 314 12.28 -18.44 -7.54
CA LEU A 314 11.57 -17.44 -8.37
C LEU A 314 10.11 -17.79 -8.70
N MET A 315 9.60 -18.94 -8.25
CA MET A 315 8.22 -19.36 -8.52
C MET A 315 7.70 -20.38 -7.49
N GLY A 316 6.37 -20.45 -7.36
CA GLY A 316 5.67 -21.52 -6.64
C GLY A 316 5.61 -21.39 -5.11
N MET A 317 5.83 -22.51 -4.43
CA MET A 317 5.69 -22.68 -2.98
C MET A 317 7.06 -22.84 -2.31
N GLN A 318 7.34 -22.04 -1.29
CA GLN A 318 8.46 -22.19 -0.38
C GLN A 318 7.98 -22.84 0.94
N ILE A 319 8.42 -24.05 1.21
CA ILE A 319 8.09 -24.81 2.42
C ILE A 319 9.32 -24.80 3.34
N VAL A 320 9.23 -24.02 4.41
CA VAL A 320 10.25 -23.92 5.46
C VAL A 320 9.92 -24.94 6.55
N LYS A 321 10.86 -25.83 6.86
CA LYS A 321 10.69 -26.92 7.82
C LYS A 321 11.66 -26.80 9.01
N PRO A 322 11.39 -27.49 10.12
CA PRO A 322 12.36 -27.70 11.20
C PRO A 322 13.72 -28.22 10.71
N ASP A 323 14.71 -28.13 11.61
CA ASP A 323 16.10 -28.58 11.42
C ASP A 323 16.85 -27.88 10.26
N GLY A 324 16.45 -26.66 9.88
CA GLY A 324 17.10 -25.92 8.79
C GLY A 324 16.85 -26.52 7.41
N LYS A 325 15.71 -27.18 7.19
CA LYS A 325 15.36 -27.84 5.91
C LYS A 325 14.44 -26.95 5.08
N LEU A 326 14.74 -26.80 3.79
CA LEU A 326 13.92 -26.05 2.83
C LEU A 326 13.40 -26.96 1.72
N LYS A 327 12.23 -26.64 1.18
CA LYS A 327 11.73 -27.23 -0.07
C LYS A 327 11.08 -26.16 -0.94
N PHE A 328 11.40 -26.14 -2.23
CA PHE A 328 10.58 -25.47 -3.23
C PHE A 328 9.68 -26.49 -3.95
N LEU A 329 8.46 -26.08 -4.29
CA LEU A 329 7.47 -26.90 -5.00
C LEU A 329 6.72 -26.04 -6.03
N VAL A 330 6.83 -26.42 -7.30
CA VAL A 330 6.22 -25.75 -8.45
C VAL A 330 5.24 -26.70 -9.13
N HIS A 331 4.07 -26.17 -9.50
CA HIS A 331 3.05 -26.89 -10.26
C HIS A 331 3.05 -26.34 -11.68
N SER A 332 3.33 -27.18 -12.68
CA SER A 332 3.20 -26.78 -14.09
C SER A 332 1.75 -26.90 -14.55
N LEU A 333 1.42 -26.19 -15.64
CA LEU A 333 0.11 -26.24 -16.30
C LEU A 333 -0.29 -27.64 -16.82
N PHE A 334 0.67 -28.56 -16.96
CA PHE A 334 0.45 -29.93 -17.47
C PHE A 334 0.38 -30.99 -16.36
N GLY A 335 0.20 -30.58 -15.09
CA GLY A 335 0.05 -31.50 -13.95
C GLY A 335 1.35 -32.12 -13.45
N LEU A 336 2.43 -32.08 -14.24
CA LEU A 336 3.80 -32.30 -13.76
C LEU A 336 4.11 -31.31 -12.64
N LYS A 337 4.62 -31.80 -11.51
CA LYS A 337 5.14 -30.95 -10.44
C LYS A 337 6.66 -31.05 -10.44
N PHE A 338 7.34 -29.93 -10.25
CA PHE A 338 8.77 -29.93 -9.94
C PHE A 338 8.94 -29.64 -8.45
N SER A 339 9.88 -30.29 -7.79
CA SER A 339 10.25 -29.92 -6.43
C SER A 339 11.71 -30.16 -6.16
N ILE A 340 12.32 -29.27 -5.38
CA ILE A 340 13.71 -29.39 -4.94
C ILE A 340 13.78 -29.20 -3.43
N ASN A 341 14.44 -30.13 -2.74
CA ASN A 341 14.76 -30.01 -1.33
C ASN A 341 16.17 -29.44 -1.15
N GLY A 342 16.45 -28.96 0.07
CA GLY A 342 17.73 -28.38 0.43
C GLY A 342 17.79 -28.01 1.92
N THR A 343 18.82 -27.25 2.28
CA THR A 343 19.07 -26.76 3.64
C THR A 343 19.30 -25.26 3.67
N TYR A 344 19.01 -24.64 4.81
CA TYR A 344 19.31 -23.24 5.09
C TYR A 344 20.02 -23.07 6.45
N VAL A 345 21.00 -22.17 6.52
CA VAL A 345 21.78 -21.87 7.73
C VAL A 345 21.84 -20.36 7.94
N LYS A 346 21.62 -19.89 9.17
CA LYS A 346 21.65 -18.46 9.50
C LYS A 346 23.10 -17.93 9.39
N SER A 347 23.33 -16.97 8.50
CA SER A 347 24.64 -16.38 8.19
C SER A 347 24.78 -14.91 8.64
N GLY A 348 23.78 -14.35 9.32
CA GLY A 348 23.70 -12.97 9.79
C GLY A 348 22.35 -12.71 10.47
N ASP A 349 22.11 -11.50 10.98
CA ASP A 349 20.93 -11.16 11.80
C ASP A 349 19.59 -11.62 11.19
N ASN A 350 19.41 -11.34 9.91
CA ASN A 350 18.23 -11.68 9.12
C ASN A 350 18.59 -12.46 7.84
N ILE A 351 19.84 -12.93 7.71
CA ILE A 351 20.40 -13.47 6.46
C ILE A 351 20.65 -14.97 6.63
N TYR A 352 20.30 -15.73 5.60
CA TYR A 352 20.43 -17.18 5.55
C TYR A 352 21.17 -17.59 4.26
N ASP A 353 22.18 -18.44 4.39
CA ASP A 353 22.74 -19.20 3.27
C ASP A 353 21.83 -20.39 2.97
N VAL A 354 21.46 -20.57 1.71
CA VAL A 354 20.59 -21.65 1.23
C VAL A 354 21.35 -22.49 0.20
N LYS A 355 21.27 -23.81 0.36
CA LYS A 355 21.76 -24.81 -0.59
C LYS A 355 20.59 -25.69 -1.00
N MET A 356 20.30 -25.78 -2.29
CA MET A 356 19.26 -26.64 -2.87
C MET A 356 19.95 -27.66 -3.78
N ASP A 357 19.75 -28.96 -3.53
CA ASP A 357 20.57 -30.03 -4.13
C ASP A 357 19.84 -31.37 -4.40
N ASP A 358 18.59 -31.53 -3.97
CA ASP A 358 17.77 -32.73 -4.18
C ASP A 358 16.54 -32.39 -5.04
N GLY A 359 16.76 -32.28 -6.36
CA GLY A 359 15.74 -31.95 -7.36
C GLY A 359 15.00 -33.16 -7.92
N ALA A 360 13.69 -33.05 -8.14
CA ALA A 360 12.89 -34.11 -8.76
C ALA A 360 11.64 -33.59 -9.51
N PHE A 361 11.31 -34.24 -10.62
CA PHE A 361 9.98 -34.16 -11.24
C PHE A 361 9.05 -35.22 -10.64
N LEU A 362 7.84 -34.83 -10.25
CA LEU A 362 6.84 -35.70 -9.63
C LEU A 362 5.70 -35.98 -10.61
N ALA A 363 5.41 -37.26 -10.83
CA ALA A 363 4.34 -37.76 -11.67
C ALA A 363 3.51 -38.80 -10.89
N GLY A 364 2.39 -38.35 -10.33
CA GLY A 364 1.59 -39.17 -9.40
C GLY A 364 2.40 -39.51 -8.12
N PRO A 365 2.50 -40.79 -7.72
CA PRO A 365 3.29 -41.20 -6.55
C PRO A 365 4.79 -41.35 -6.86
N TYR A 366 5.22 -41.22 -8.12
CA TYR A 366 6.61 -41.44 -8.53
C TYR A 366 7.37 -40.11 -8.68
N GLY A 367 8.64 -40.11 -8.28
CA GLY A 367 9.58 -39.01 -8.50
C GLY A 367 10.74 -39.46 -9.39
N VAL A 368 11.05 -38.67 -10.41
CA VAL A 368 12.26 -38.81 -11.24
C VAL A 368 13.28 -37.78 -10.74
N PRO A 369 14.44 -38.19 -10.20
CA PRO A 369 15.45 -37.26 -9.71
C PRO A 369 16.11 -36.50 -10.87
N VAL A 370 16.58 -35.30 -10.56
CA VAL A 370 17.25 -34.39 -11.50
C VAL A 370 18.47 -33.80 -10.79
N GLU A 371 19.66 -34.09 -11.30
CA GLU A 371 20.91 -33.54 -10.78
C GLU A 371 20.98 -32.03 -11.05
N MET A 372 20.88 -31.23 -9.99
CA MET A 372 21.10 -29.79 -10.01
C MET A 372 21.53 -29.32 -8.62
N GLU A 373 22.34 -28.27 -8.56
CA GLU A 373 22.71 -27.61 -7.31
C GLU A 373 22.54 -26.09 -7.47
N SER A 374 21.89 -25.44 -6.50
CA SER A 374 21.86 -23.99 -6.39
C SER A 374 22.29 -23.53 -4.99
N LYS A 375 23.00 -22.40 -4.93
CA LYS A 375 23.52 -21.78 -3.72
C LYS A 375 23.27 -20.28 -3.76
N PHE A 376 22.53 -19.75 -2.81
CA PHE A 376 22.16 -18.33 -2.75
C PHE A 376 21.89 -17.87 -1.32
N LYS A 377 21.87 -16.56 -1.10
CA LYS A 377 21.46 -15.96 0.18
C LYS A 377 19.99 -15.51 0.12
N ILE A 378 19.30 -15.66 1.25
CA ILE A 378 18.01 -15.02 1.51
C ILE A 378 18.17 -14.06 2.70
N GLU A 379 17.82 -12.80 2.53
CA GLU A 379 17.64 -11.81 3.59
C GLU A 379 16.14 -11.63 3.86
N VAL A 380 15.71 -11.79 5.11
CA VAL A 380 14.33 -11.52 5.53
C VAL A 380 14.18 -10.02 5.81
N LEU A 381 13.37 -9.34 4.99
CA LEU A 381 13.07 -7.90 5.13
C LEU A 381 11.84 -7.64 6.00
N TYR A 382 10.91 -8.60 6.01
CA TYR A 382 9.72 -8.60 6.87
C TYR A 382 9.14 -10.01 6.98
N SER A 383 8.59 -10.37 8.14
CA SER A 383 7.81 -11.59 8.34
C SER A 383 6.87 -11.42 9.53
N ASP A 384 5.58 -11.75 9.38
CA ASP A 384 4.58 -11.63 10.47
C ASP A 384 3.68 -12.86 10.63
N GLY A 385 4.11 -14.00 10.10
CA GLY A 385 3.32 -15.23 10.12
C GLY A 385 2.12 -15.24 9.16
N LYS A 386 1.86 -14.18 8.39
CA LYS A 386 0.86 -14.13 7.31
C LYS A 386 1.46 -13.71 5.96
N ILE A 387 2.37 -12.74 5.96
CA ILE A 387 3.15 -12.32 4.79
C ILE A 387 4.64 -12.31 5.13
N ARG A 388 5.48 -12.69 4.18
CA ARG A 388 6.94 -12.59 4.25
C ARG A 388 7.44 -11.83 3.03
N ILE A 389 8.36 -10.90 3.25
CA ILE A 389 9.10 -10.20 2.20
C ILE A 389 10.57 -10.53 2.39
N THR A 390 11.19 -11.03 1.31
CA THR A 390 12.58 -11.46 1.29
C THR A 390 13.32 -10.83 0.12
N ARG A 391 14.62 -10.60 0.29
CA ARG A 391 15.56 -10.30 -0.78
C ARG A 391 16.43 -11.53 -1.02
N GLY A 392 16.53 -11.99 -2.26
CA GLY A 392 17.37 -13.12 -2.64
C GLY A 392 18.66 -12.69 -3.32
N TYR A 393 19.21 -13.59 -4.15
CA TYR A 393 20.30 -13.27 -5.05
C TYR A 393 19.96 -12.10 -6.00
N ASN A 394 20.99 -11.42 -6.53
CA ASN A 394 20.86 -10.27 -7.44
C ASN A 394 19.93 -9.13 -6.94
N ASN A 395 19.72 -9.02 -5.62
CA ASN A 395 18.78 -8.10 -4.96
C ASN A 395 17.30 -8.28 -5.33
N ILE A 396 16.92 -9.42 -5.93
CA ILE A 396 15.52 -9.70 -6.30
C ILE A 396 14.65 -9.68 -5.03
N LEU A 397 13.51 -8.98 -5.09
CA LEU A 397 12.53 -8.92 -4.02
C LEU A 397 11.40 -9.93 -4.28
N PHE A 398 11.00 -10.65 -3.24
CA PHE A 398 9.96 -11.67 -3.29
C PHE A 398 8.90 -11.38 -2.23
N VAL A 399 7.62 -11.49 -2.58
CA VAL A 399 6.51 -11.41 -1.63
C VAL A 399 5.80 -12.77 -1.58
N HIS A 400 5.73 -13.32 -0.38
CA HIS A 400 5.10 -14.59 -0.08
C HIS A 400 3.95 -14.42 0.93
N VAL A 401 2.87 -15.18 0.75
CA VAL A 401 1.79 -15.32 1.74
C VAL A 401 1.80 -16.72 2.35
N ARG A 402 1.52 -16.84 3.64
CA ARG A 402 1.42 -18.15 4.31
C ARG A 402 0.11 -18.85 3.91
N VAL A 403 0.16 -20.17 3.69
CA VAL A 403 -1.02 -20.98 3.32
C VAL A 403 -1.32 -22.13 4.29
N ASP A 404 -0.51 -22.32 5.32
CA ASP A 404 -0.78 -23.30 6.39
C ASP A 404 -2.21 -23.15 6.94
N GLY A 405 -2.96 -24.26 6.99
CA GLY A 405 -4.35 -24.29 7.46
C GLY A 405 -5.41 -24.04 6.37
N ALA A 406 -5.04 -23.60 5.15
CA ALA A 406 -5.99 -23.48 4.04
C ALA A 406 -6.50 -24.84 3.51
N SER A 407 -5.85 -25.94 3.88
CA SER A 407 -6.12 -27.31 3.42
C SER A 407 -6.96 -28.15 4.39
N GLN A 408 -7.76 -27.52 5.27
CA GLN A 408 -8.70 -28.18 6.19
C GLN A 408 -10.08 -27.50 6.21
N ILE A 409 -10.64 -27.27 5.03
CA ILE A 409 -12.07 -26.96 4.79
C ILE A 409 -12.55 -27.87 3.66
#